data_AF-A0A238VS42-F1
#
_entry.id   AF-A0A238VS42-F1
#
_cell.length_a   1.000
_cell.length_b   1.000
_cell.length_c   1.000
_cell.angle_alpha   90.00
_cell.angle_beta   90.00
_cell.angle_gamma   90.00
#
_symmetry.space_group_name_H-M   'P 1'
#
loop_
_entity.id
_entity.type
_entity.pdbx_description
1 polymer ?
#
loop_
_entity_poly.entity_id
_entity_poly.type
_entity_poly.pdbx_seq_one_letter_code
_entity_poly.pdbx_strand_id
1 'polypeptide(L)'
;MKYFYIHPFKPQYFFPKGFKKHEVFISFFKPYSRIGEISWGLFRTFWLYRVLFGKRNIEAFIPEKAIRKIIGLEPLMAFNTGTLGADQKITGLGKDKNDYFFIKYAQTPIAIKNVVNEHHILSQISTLKFVPKIQYFYQDEKQVLLKTDVLNGTKLGNVLLDEIILKLLFKLSELSITSKNKSESSIKTVFSHGDFCPWNMMEQKGQVLLFDWEMGGYYPLGYDLFTFLFQSKFLLEPEKPIQSILLENKDIIDNYFTHFNISEWNSYLFVFSKVKVDLEKEKGAKSMLSQYKILLDYAEKA
;
A
#
# COMPACT_ATOMS: atom_id res chain seq x y z
N MET A 1 -11.46 12.04 23.23
CA MET A 1 -12.46 10.97 23.02
C MET A 1 -12.00 9.69 23.73
N LYS A 2 -12.88 8.75 24.14
CA LYS A 2 -12.43 7.44 24.68
C LYS A 2 -12.19 6.48 23.53
N TYR A 3 -11.00 5.88 23.49
CA TYR A 3 -10.60 4.85 22.54
C TYR A 3 -10.48 3.49 23.23
N PHE A 4 -10.55 2.45 22.42
CA PHE A 4 -10.28 1.07 22.77
C PHE A 4 -9.22 0.55 21.82
N TYR A 5 -8.17 -0.10 22.30
CA TYR A 5 -7.17 -0.71 21.43
C TYR A 5 -7.31 -2.22 21.41
N ILE A 6 -6.98 -2.82 20.27
CA ILE A 6 -6.97 -4.28 20.13
C ILE A 6 -5.72 -4.81 20.83
N HIS A 7 -5.93 -5.76 21.75
CA HIS A 7 -4.93 -6.64 22.35
C HIS A 7 -3.94 -5.99 23.37
N PRO A 8 -3.55 -6.70 24.45
CA PRO A 8 -2.64 -6.17 25.48
C PRO A 8 -1.20 -5.92 25.01
N PHE A 9 -0.70 -6.67 24.01
CA PHE A 9 0.76 -6.72 23.77
C PHE A 9 1.30 -5.67 22.80
N LYS A 10 0.47 -5.02 21.96
CA LYS A 10 0.89 -3.89 21.09
C LYS A 10 -0.30 -2.96 20.78
N PRO A 11 -0.37 -1.76 21.39
CA PRO A 11 -1.42 -0.78 21.11
C PRO A 11 -1.18 -0.10 19.76
N GLN A 12 -1.57 -0.80 18.68
CA GLN A 12 -1.39 -0.34 17.30
C GLN A 12 -2.69 0.20 16.69
N TYR A 13 -3.81 -0.49 16.91
CA TYR A 13 -5.11 -0.11 16.38
C TYR A 13 -6.00 0.46 17.48
N PHE A 14 -6.52 1.68 17.29
CA PHE A 14 -7.37 2.39 18.24
C PHE A 14 -8.73 2.68 17.63
N PHE A 15 -9.79 2.22 18.30
CA PHE A 15 -11.17 2.39 17.87
C PHE A 15 -11.94 3.30 18.82
N PRO A 16 -12.71 4.27 18.33
CA PRO A 16 -13.43 5.19 19.17
C PRO A 16 -14.71 4.54 19.71
N LYS A 17 -15.26 5.08 20.80
CA LYS A 17 -16.60 4.68 21.26
C LYS A 17 -17.63 4.87 20.14
N GLY A 18 -18.44 3.84 19.88
CA GLY A 18 -19.45 3.85 18.82
C GLY A 18 -19.00 3.23 17.49
N PHE A 19 -17.74 2.82 17.35
CA PHE A 19 -17.21 2.27 16.09
C PHE A 19 -18.04 1.11 15.52
N LYS A 20 -18.64 0.28 16.39
CA LYS A 20 -19.46 -0.88 16.00
C LYS A 20 -20.68 -0.54 15.12
N LYS A 21 -21.12 0.72 15.09
CA LYS A 21 -22.22 1.16 14.24
C LYS A 21 -21.80 1.35 12.77
N HIS A 22 -20.52 1.19 12.47
CA HIS A 22 -19.94 1.46 11.16
C HIS A 22 -19.11 0.26 10.70
N GLU A 23 -19.61 -0.44 9.69
CA GLU A 23 -18.96 -1.63 9.12
C GLU A 23 -17.54 -1.32 8.63
N VAL A 24 -17.32 -0.13 8.05
CA VAL A 24 -16.01 0.32 7.57
C VAL A 24 -14.96 0.33 8.69
N PHE A 25 -15.32 0.69 9.92
CA PHE A 25 -14.38 0.60 11.05
C PHE A 25 -14.09 -0.84 11.46
N ILE A 26 -15.03 -1.76 11.28
CA ILE A 26 -14.82 -3.19 11.57
C ILE A 26 -13.86 -3.79 10.53
N SER A 27 -13.91 -3.35 9.27
CA SER A 27 -12.97 -3.83 8.23
C SER A 27 -11.57 -3.21 8.32
N PHE A 28 -11.36 -2.21 9.19
CA PHE A 28 -10.08 -1.51 9.32
C PHE A 28 -8.96 -2.39 9.90
N PHE A 29 -9.32 -3.37 10.74
CA PHE A 29 -8.39 -4.39 11.25
C PHE A 29 -8.75 -5.76 10.67
N LYS A 30 -7.76 -6.43 10.08
CA LYS A 30 -7.86 -7.83 9.65
C LYS A 30 -6.80 -8.66 10.39
N PRO A 31 -7.20 -9.64 11.22
CA PRO A 31 -6.25 -10.51 11.90
C PRO A 31 -5.56 -11.44 10.90
N TYR A 32 -4.25 -11.65 11.08
CA TYR A 32 -3.46 -12.60 10.30
C TYR A 32 -3.04 -13.85 11.11
N SER A 33 -3.34 -13.88 12.41
CA SER A 33 -3.03 -14.98 13.31
C SER A 33 -4.27 -15.44 14.06
N ARG A 34 -4.32 -16.73 14.44
CA ARG A 34 -5.43 -17.29 15.24
C ARG A 34 -5.66 -16.54 16.55
N ILE A 35 -4.58 -16.11 17.22
CA ILE A 35 -4.67 -15.28 18.43
C ILE A 35 -5.30 -13.93 18.11
N GLY A 36 -4.91 -13.32 16.99
CA GLY A 36 -5.52 -12.10 16.47
C GLY A 36 -7.01 -12.27 16.16
N GLU A 37 -7.41 -13.40 15.58
CA GLU A 37 -8.82 -13.71 15.27
C GLU A 37 -9.66 -13.82 16.55
N ILE A 38 -9.19 -14.55 17.56
CA ILE A 38 -9.86 -14.68 18.85
C ILE A 38 -9.95 -13.32 19.54
N SER A 39 -8.83 -12.59 19.61
CA SER A 39 -8.76 -11.25 20.20
C SER A 39 -9.74 -10.28 19.51
N TRP A 40 -9.81 -10.32 18.18
CA TRP A 40 -10.73 -9.50 17.40
C TRP A 40 -12.19 -9.89 17.62
N GLY A 41 -12.49 -11.19 17.69
CA GLY A 41 -13.80 -11.72 18.06
C GLY A 41 -14.26 -11.18 19.42
N LEU A 42 -13.41 -11.33 20.45
CA LEU A 42 -13.67 -10.81 21.80
C LEU A 42 -13.83 -9.29 21.81
N PHE A 43 -12.95 -8.57 21.12
CA PHE A 43 -13.01 -7.12 21.03
C PHE A 43 -14.30 -6.63 20.36
N ARG A 44 -14.84 -7.37 19.38
CA ARG A 44 -16.11 -7.05 18.72
C ARG A 44 -17.33 -7.37 19.58
N THR A 45 -17.35 -8.50 20.27
CA THR A 45 -18.55 -8.99 20.97
C THR A 45 -18.60 -8.54 22.42
N PHE A 46 -17.52 -8.73 23.18
CA PHE A 46 -17.51 -8.62 24.63
C PHE A 46 -17.11 -7.23 25.12
N TRP A 47 -18.02 -6.54 25.82
CA TRP A 47 -17.79 -5.16 26.24
C TRP A 47 -16.72 -5.03 27.33
N LEU A 48 -16.66 -5.97 28.28
CA LEU A 48 -15.67 -5.95 29.36
C LEU A 48 -14.25 -6.08 28.79
N TYR A 49 -14.05 -6.90 27.76
CA TYR A 49 -12.78 -6.98 27.04
C TYR A 49 -12.33 -5.60 26.54
N ARG A 50 -13.23 -4.83 25.91
CA ARG A 50 -12.92 -3.47 25.45
C ARG A 50 -12.59 -2.52 26.60
N VAL A 51 -13.28 -2.64 27.74
CA VAL A 51 -13.03 -1.77 28.90
C VAL A 51 -11.61 -1.92 29.42
N LEU A 52 -11.12 -3.16 29.49
CA LEU A 52 -9.75 -3.46 29.92
C LEU A 52 -8.71 -2.77 29.04
N PHE A 53 -8.99 -2.64 27.75
CA PHE A 53 -8.12 -1.96 26.77
C PHE A 53 -8.61 -0.55 26.41
N GLY A 54 -9.30 0.11 27.34
CA GLY A 54 -9.80 1.47 27.15
C GLY A 54 -8.73 2.51 27.49
N LYS A 55 -8.53 3.51 26.61
CA LYS A 55 -7.63 4.64 26.85
C LYS A 55 -8.33 5.96 26.55
N ARG A 56 -8.22 6.93 27.47
CA ARG A 56 -8.76 8.30 27.28
C ARG A 56 -7.80 9.21 26.52
N ASN A 57 -6.50 8.95 26.65
CA ASN A 57 -5.45 9.72 26.01
C ASN A 57 -4.52 8.76 25.23
N ILE A 58 -4.53 8.91 23.91
CA ILE A 58 -3.73 8.12 22.97
C ILE A 58 -2.51 8.89 22.43
N GLU A 59 -2.23 10.10 22.91
CA GLU A 59 -1.11 10.97 22.44
C GLU A 59 0.25 10.29 22.45
N ALA A 60 0.47 9.35 23.37
CA ALA A 60 1.71 8.56 23.44
C ALA A 60 1.92 7.61 22.23
N PHE A 61 0.89 7.41 21.41
CA PHE A 61 0.90 6.49 20.27
C PHE A 61 0.46 7.17 18.98
N ILE A 62 -0.51 8.08 19.07
CA ILE A 62 -1.11 8.82 17.97
C ILE A 62 -1.16 10.28 18.41
N PRO A 63 -0.56 11.23 17.67
CA PRO A 63 -0.63 12.66 17.96
C PRO A 63 -2.02 13.19 17.57
N GLU A 64 -3.04 12.71 18.30
CA GLU A 64 -4.46 12.94 18.03
C GLU A 64 -4.75 14.44 18.00
N LYS A 65 -4.22 15.23 18.94
CA LYS A 65 -4.38 16.70 18.96
C LYS A 65 -3.90 17.36 17.68
N ALA A 66 -2.77 16.94 17.13
CA ALA A 66 -2.22 17.50 15.89
C ALA A 66 -3.12 17.14 14.70
N ILE A 67 -3.54 15.88 14.59
CA ILE A 67 -4.47 15.41 13.56
C ILE A 67 -5.81 16.15 13.67
N ARG A 68 -6.34 16.30 14.87
CA ARG A 68 -7.62 16.97 15.17
C ARG A 68 -7.59 18.46 14.88
N LYS A 69 -6.44 19.13 15.02
CA LYS A 69 -6.27 20.52 14.61
C LYS A 69 -6.48 20.71 13.10
N ILE A 70 -6.17 19.68 12.32
CA ILE A 70 -6.30 19.67 10.86
C ILE A 70 -7.68 19.17 10.41
N ILE A 71 -8.13 18.03 10.97
CA ILE A 71 -9.37 17.34 10.56
C ILE A 71 -10.63 17.88 11.24
N GLY A 72 -10.50 18.49 12.41
CA GLY A 72 -11.61 18.87 13.28
C GLY A 72 -11.93 17.83 14.37
N LEU A 73 -12.69 18.27 15.37
CA LEU A 73 -13.02 17.49 16.57
C LEU A 73 -14.22 16.54 16.36
N GLU A 74 -15.14 16.90 15.48
CA GLU A 74 -16.40 16.19 15.26
C GLU A 74 -16.25 14.78 14.66
N PRO A 75 -15.37 14.53 13.67
CA PRO A 75 -15.34 13.23 13.00
C PRO A 75 -14.99 12.07 13.94
N LEU A 76 -15.76 10.98 13.84
CA LEU A 76 -15.43 9.73 14.52
C LEU A 76 -14.24 9.09 13.79
N MET A 77 -13.16 8.73 14.49
CA MET A 77 -11.95 8.20 13.83
C MET A 77 -11.39 6.98 14.53
N ALA A 78 -11.06 5.95 13.76
CA ALA A 78 -10.19 4.85 14.17
C ALA A 78 -8.78 5.08 13.61
N PHE A 79 -7.76 4.71 14.37
CA PHE A 79 -6.35 4.94 14.01
C PHE A 79 -5.55 3.65 14.00
N ASN A 80 -4.53 3.61 13.16
CA ASN A 80 -3.47 2.63 13.17
C ASN A 80 -2.13 3.39 13.22
N THR A 81 -1.29 3.10 14.21
CA THR A 81 0.01 3.75 14.40
C THR A 81 0.99 3.50 13.26
N GLY A 82 0.73 2.51 12.41
CA GLY A 82 1.70 1.98 11.46
C GLY A 82 2.76 1.13 12.15
N THR A 83 3.68 0.59 11.35
CA THR A 83 4.88 -0.11 11.84
C THR A 83 5.92 0.93 12.22
N LEU A 84 6.60 0.73 13.36
CA LEU A 84 7.70 1.62 13.77
C LEU A 84 8.84 1.51 12.76
N GLY A 85 9.30 2.65 12.25
CA GLY A 85 10.31 2.71 11.20
C GLY A 85 10.49 4.14 10.68
N ALA A 86 11.49 4.34 9.82
CA ALA A 86 11.74 5.64 9.21
C ALA A 86 10.60 6.07 8.26
N ASP A 87 9.87 5.10 7.71
CA ASP A 87 8.69 5.22 6.86
C ASP A 87 7.37 5.24 7.64
N GLN A 88 7.41 5.28 8.99
CA GLN A 88 6.21 5.23 9.80
C GLN A 88 5.25 6.38 9.47
N LYS A 89 4.04 6.00 9.07
CA LYS A 89 2.89 6.88 8.90
C LYS A 89 1.72 6.37 9.72
N ILE A 90 1.02 7.30 10.36
CA ILE A 90 -0.23 7.02 11.04
C ILE A 90 -1.32 7.02 10.00
N THR A 91 -2.14 5.97 10.02
CA THR A 91 -3.32 5.89 9.16
C THR A 91 -4.57 6.03 10.02
N GLY A 92 -5.62 6.61 9.44
CA GLY A 92 -6.88 6.79 10.13
C GLY A 92 -8.04 6.57 9.19
N LEU A 93 -9.06 5.89 9.68
CA LEU A 93 -10.34 5.79 9.03
C LEU A 93 -11.31 6.68 9.80
N GLY A 94 -11.95 7.61 9.12
CA GLY A 94 -12.84 8.59 9.70
C GLY A 94 -14.25 8.51 9.14
N LYS A 95 -15.21 8.97 9.93
CA LYS A 95 -16.57 9.25 9.50
C LYS A 95 -16.93 10.68 9.88
N ASP A 96 -17.25 11.49 8.88
CA ASP A 96 -17.78 12.83 9.05
C ASP A 96 -19.17 12.89 8.43
N LYS A 97 -20.18 13.21 9.24
CA LYS A 97 -21.61 13.16 8.85
C LYS A 97 -21.96 11.83 8.18
N ASN A 98 -22.19 11.84 6.86
CA ASN A 98 -22.58 10.69 6.06
C ASN A 98 -21.43 10.05 5.27
N ASP A 99 -20.25 10.68 5.25
CA ASP A 99 -19.14 10.25 4.41
C ASP A 99 -18.01 9.62 5.24
N TYR A 100 -17.43 8.56 4.67
CA TYR A 100 -16.20 7.97 5.20
C TYR A 100 -14.99 8.55 4.48
N PHE A 101 -13.89 8.69 5.21
CA PHE A 101 -12.62 9.18 4.67
C PHE A 101 -11.45 8.39 5.24
N PHE A 102 -10.37 8.33 4.49
CA PHE A 102 -9.10 7.78 4.94
C PHE A 102 -8.08 8.89 5.10
N ILE A 103 -7.20 8.80 6.10
CA ILE A 103 -6.07 9.71 6.25
C ILE A 103 -4.76 8.95 6.33
N LYS A 104 -3.71 9.60 5.81
CA LYS A 104 -2.31 9.30 6.09
C LYS A 104 -1.67 10.54 6.71
N TYR A 105 -1.11 10.39 7.90
CA TYR A 105 -0.44 11.44 8.65
C TYR A 105 1.01 11.02 8.91
N ALA A 106 1.96 11.87 8.53
CA ALA A 106 3.38 11.58 8.62
C ALA A 106 4.16 12.75 9.22
N GLN A 107 5.22 12.42 9.97
CA GLN A 107 6.10 13.38 10.63
C GLN A 107 7.59 13.08 10.42
N THR A 108 7.95 11.84 10.04
CA THR A 108 9.34 11.52 9.70
C THR A 108 9.67 12.03 8.30
N PRO A 109 10.92 12.41 8.00
CA PRO A 109 11.28 12.94 6.68
C PRO A 109 10.92 12.01 5.51
N ILE A 110 11.15 10.70 5.67
CA ILE A 110 10.83 9.70 4.64
C ILE A 110 9.32 9.55 4.47
N ALA A 111 8.56 9.41 5.57
CA ALA A 111 7.11 9.28 5.47
C ALA A 111 6.45 10.56 4.93
N ILE A 112 6.99 11.74 5.26
CA ILE A 112 6.55 13.02 4.68
C ILE A 112 6.75 12.98 3.15
N LYS A 113 7.96 12.64 2.68
CA LYS A 113 8.25 12.54 1.25
C LYS A 113 7.28 11.58 0.55
N ASN A 114 7.01 10.43 1.14
CA ASN A 114 6.13 9.40 0.61
C ASN A 114 4.67 9.87 0.51
N VAL A 115 4.11 10.48 1.56
CA VAL A 115 2.73 11.00 1.56
C VAL A 115 2.58 12.21 0.62
N VAL A 116 3.61 13.07 0.53
CA VAL A 116 3.64 14.18 -0.45
C VAL A 116 3.68 13.63 -1.88
N ASN A 117 4.45 12.57 -2.13
CA ASN A 117 4.48 11.91 -3.43
C ASN A 117 3.12 11.33 -3.79
N GLU A 118 2.48 10.60 -2.88
CA GLU A 118 1.13 10.07 -3.09
C GLU A 118 0.12 11.17 -3.43
N HIS A 119 0.13 12.29 -2.71
CA HIS A 119 -0.70 13.45 -3.05
C HIS A 119 -0.41 13.97 -4.47
N HIS A 120 0.87 14.14 -4.82
CA HIS A 120 1.28 14.60 -6.14
C HIS A 120 0.82 13.67 -7.27
N ILE A 121 0.96 12.35 -7.09
CA ILE A 121 0.49 11.35 -8.04
C ILE A 121 -1.05 11.41 -8.14
N LEU A 122 -1.76 11.28 -7.02
CA LEU A 122 -3.22 11.25 -6.99
C LEU A 122 -3.85 12.52 -7.57
N SER A 123 -3.24 13.68 -7.40
CA SER A 123 -3.75 14.93 -8.00
C SER A 123 -3.81 14.87 -9.53
N GLN A 124 -2.87 14.15 -10.16
CA GLN A 124 -2.77 14.02 -11.61
C GLN A 124 -3.65 12.89 -12.15
N ILE A 125 -3.90 11.85 -11.35
CA ILE A 125 -4.70 10.68 -11.75
C ILE A 125 -6.10 10.65 -11.12
N SER A 126 -6.52 11.75 -10.48
CA SER A 126 -7.79 11.87 -9.73
C SER A 126 -9.06 11.63 -10.57
N THR A 127 -8.96 11.76 -11.90
CA THR A 127 -10.05 11.47 -12.85
C THR A 127 -10.28 9.97 -13.05
N LEU A 128 -9.30 9.13 -12.69
CA LEU A 128 -9.42 7.68 -12.80
C LEU A 128 -10.36 7.15 -11.72
N LYS A 129 -11.32 6.32 -12.13
CA LYS A 129 -12.35 5.78 -11.21
C LYS A 129 -11.82 4.71 -10.24
N PHE A 130 -10.60 4.22 -10.45
CA PHE A 130 -10.02 3.11 -9.70
C PHE A 130 -8.99 3.54 -8.64
N VAL A 131 -8.87 4.83 -8.35
CA VAL A 131 -7.93 5.37 -7.34
C VAL A 131 -8.68 6.20 -6.29
N PRO A 132 -8.13 6.39 -5.08
CA PRO A 132 -8.72 7.27 -4.08
C PRO A 132 -8.76 8.71 -4.59
N LYS A 133 -9.85 9.41 -4.27
CA LYS A 133 -10.01 10.83 -4.55
C LYS A 133 -9.50 11.64 -3.37
N ILE A 134 -8.64 12.61 -3.66
CA ILE A 134 -8.19 13.58 -2.65
C ILE A 134 -9.38 14.42 -2.22
N GLN A 135 -9.63 14.46 -0.91
CA GLN A 135 -10.62 15.33 -0.30
C GLN A 135 -9.97 16.56 0.33
N TYR A 136 -8.77 16.39 0.90
CA TYR A 136 -8.03 17.46 1.56
C TYR A 136 -6.55 17.10 1.69
N PHE A 137 -5.68 18.11 1.65
CA PHE A 137 -4.24 17.95 1.86
C PHE A 137 -3.71 19.10 2.71
N TYR A 138 -2.87 18.78 3.69
CA TYR A 138 -2.19 19.74 4.55
C TYR A 138 -0.71 19.38 4.65
N GLN A 139 0.15 20.38 4.58
CA GLN A 139 1.59 20.22 4.77
C GLN A 139 2.18 21.45 5.44
N ASP A 140 3.06 21.23 6.42
CA ASP A 140 4.00 22.23 6.95
C ASP A 140 5.41 21.62 7.06
N GLU A 141 6.35 22.34 7.67
CA GLU A 141 7.74 21.89 7.81
C GLU A 141 7.92 20.60 8.63
N LYS A 142 6.96 20.27 9.50
CA LYS A 142 7.06 19.20 10.49
C LYS A 142 6.14 18.02 10.23
N GLN A 143 5.09 18.21 9.43
CA GLN A 143 4.07 17.18 9.22
C GLN A 143 3.34 17.34 7.89
N VAL A 144 2.77 16.22 7.43
CA VAL A 144 1.84 16.17 6.30
C VAL A 144 0.63 15.32 6.66
N LEU A 145 -0.53 15.73 6.17
CA LEU A 145 -1.77 14.96 6.23
C LEU A 145 -2.41 14.92 4.84
N LEU A 146 -2.61 13.71 4.32
CA LEU A 146 -3.42 13.45 3.14
C LEU A 146 -4.75 12.83 3.56
N LYS A 147 -5.87 13.41 3.13
CA LYS A 147 -7.23 12.89 3.32
C LYS A 147 -7.82 12.50 1.97
N THR A 148 -8.30 11.26 1.86
CA THR A 148 -8.98 10.74 0.66
C THR A 148 -10.36 10.20 1.01
N ASP A 149 -11.17 9.90 0.00
CA ASP A 149 -12.29 8.99 0.17
C ASP A 149 -11.83 7.57 0.51
N VAL A 150 -12.78 6.72 0.89
CA VAL A 150 -12.56 5.30 1.17
C VAL A 150 -12.99 4.51 -0.04
N LEU A 151 -12.06 3.76 -0.63
CA LEU A 151 -12.39 2.76 -1.62
C LEU A 151 -13.17 1.63 -0.95
N ASN A 152 -14.31 1.28 -1.55
CA ASN A 152 -15.16 0.19 -1.07
C ASN A 152 -14.96 -1.02 -1.97
N GLY A 153 -14.52 -2.13 -1.40
CA GLY A 153 -14.30 -3.36 -2.17
C GLY A 153 -13.74 -4.47 -1.29
N THR A 154 -13.57 -5.64 -1.89
CA THR A 154 -12.93 -6.77 -1.23
C THR A 154 -11.45 -6.73 -1.51
N LYS A 155 -10.60 -6.70 -0.46
CA LYS A 155 -9.14 -6.78 -0.64
C LYS A 155 -8.77 -8.04 -1.42
N LEU A 156 -7.90 -7.88 -2.41
CA LEU A 156 -7.33 -9.03 -3.11
C LEU A 156 -6.33 -9.76 -2.21
N GLY A 157 -6.37 -11.09 -2.26
CA GLY A 157 -5.46 -11.97 -1.53
C GLY A 157 -4.34 -12.47 -2.43
N ASN A 158 -4.03 -13.76 -2.37
CA ASN A 158 -3.15 -14.40 -3.33
C ASN A 158 -3.91 -14.64 -4.64
N VAL A 159 -3.87 -13.66 -5.55
CA VAL A 159 -4.49 -13.75 -6.88
C VAL A 159 -3.41 -13.90 -7.95
N LEU A 160 -3.75 -14.62 -9.02
CA LEU A 160 -2.88 -14.74 -10.19
C LEU A 160 -2.96 -13.46 -11.03
N LEU A 161 -1.92 -13.25 -11.84
CA LEU A 161 -1.95 -12.22 -12.87
C LEU A 161 -2.93 -12.67 -13.95
N ASP A 162 -3.94 -11.84 -14.23
CA ASP A 162 -4.98 -12.12 -15.22
C ASP A 162 -5.12 -10.97 -16.23
N GLU A 163 -6.04 -11.12 -17.19
CA GLU A 163 -6.34 -10.12 -18.20
C GLU A 163 -6.84 -8.77 -17.63
N ILE A 164 -7.48 -8.77 -16.46
CA ILE A 164 -7.99 -7.55 -15.83
C ILE A 164 -6.80 -6.75 -15.27
N ILE A 165 -5.89 -7.43 -14.57
CA ILE A 165 -4.68 -6.83 -14.01
C ILE A 165 -3.73 -6.42 -15.14
N LEU A 166 -3.60 -7.22 -16.20
CA LEU A 166 -2.79 -6.88 -17.37
C LEU A 166 -3.27 -5.58 -18.05
N LYS A 167 -4.57 -5.42 -18.27
CA LYS A 167 -5.15 -4.18 -18.80
C LYS A 167 -4.91 -2.98 -17.90
N LEU A 168 -4.89 -3.19 -16.59
CA LEU A 168 -4.56 -2.14 -15.63
C LEU A 168 -3.08 -1.73 -15.74
N LEU A 169 -2.17 -2.69 -15.89
CA LEU A 169 -0.74 -2.44 -16.11
C LEU A 169 -0.49 -1.65 -17.41
N PHE A 170 -1.18 -1.99 -18.50
CA PHE A 170 -1.16 -1.20 -19.74
C PHE A 170 -1.59 0.24 -19.48
N LYS A 171 -2.77 0.39 -18.89
CA LYS A 171 -3.34 1.70 -18.64
C LYS A 171 -2.42 2.59 -17.80
N LEU A 172 -1.76 2.04 -16.79
CA LEU A 172 -0.81 2.80 -15.96
C LEU A 172 0.44 3.18 -16.73
N SER A 173 1.02 2.25 -17.48
CA SER A 173 2.27 2.46 -18.22
C SER A 173 2.14 3.45 -19.37
N GLU A 174 0.92 3.66 -19.86
CA GLU A 174 0.59 4.66 -20.88
C GLU A 174 0.29 6.05 -20.30
N LEU A 175 0.16 6.18 -18.97
CA LEU A 175 -0.05 7.50 -18.36
C LEU A 175 1.21 8.36 -18.50
N SER A 176 0.97 9.61 -18.88
CA SER A 176 1.99 10.66 -18.88
C SER A 176 1.72 11.60 -17.72
N ILE A 177 2.53 11.50 -16.67
CA ILE A 177 2.42 12.35 -15.48
C ILE A 177 3.76 12.99 -15.14
N THR A 178 3.75 14.03 -14.34
CA THR A 178 4.96 14.54 -13.70
C THR A 178 5.23 13.72 -12.44
N SER A 179 6.47 13.29 -12.22
CA SER A 179 6.90 12.71 -10.94
C SER A 179 8.35 13.08 -10.62
N LYS A 180 8.64 13.26 -9.34
CA LYS A 180 10.00 13.44 -8.81
C LYS A 180 10.71 12.10 -8.62
N ASN A 181 9.96 11.02 -8.40
CA ASN A 181 10.51 9.69 -8.31
C ASN A 181 10.74 9.18 -9.73
N LYS A 182 12.00 9.18 -10.16
CA LYS A 182 12.41 8.65 -11.47
C LYS A 182 13.62 7.75 -11.27
N SER A 183 13.52 6.51 -11.74
CA SER A 183 14.68 5.64 -11.87
C SER A 183 15.52 6.14 -13.04
N GLU A 184 16.80 6.43 -12.81
CA GLU A 184 17.74 6.55 -13.90
C GLU A 184 17.87 5.19 -14.58
N SER A 185 17.66 5.15 -15.89
CA SER A 185 17.67 3.91 -16.65
C SER A 185 18.05 4.17 -18.09
N SER A 186 18.88 3.29 -18.66
CA SER A 186 19.23 3.29 -20.07
C SER A 186 18.13 2.67 -20.95
N ILE A 187 17.13 2.04 -20.34
CA ILE A 187 16.00 1.41 -21.02
C ILE A 187 14.72 2.23 -20.85
N LYS A 188 13.70 1.91 -21.64
CA LYS A 188 12.41 2.62 -21.61
C LYS A 188 11.84 2.63 -20.19
N THR A 189 11.48 3.82 -19.71
CA THR A 189 10.77 3.99 -18.45
C THR A 189 9.32 4.38 -18.70
N VAL A 190 8.44 3.98 -17.78
CA VAL A 190 7.00 4.27 -17.82
C VAL A 190 6.53 4.66 -16.42
N PHE A 191 5.34 5.27 -16.34
CA PHE A 191 4.71 5.48 -15.05
C PHE A 191 4.33 4.13 -14.42
N SER A 192 4.62 3.97 -13.13
CA SER A 192 4.34 2.78 -12.36
C SER A 192 3.84 3.16 -10.96
N HIS A 193 3.02 2.28 -10.39
CA HIS A 193 2.57 2.35 -8.99
C HIS A 193 3.76 2.21 -8.02
N GLY A 194 4.77 1.41 -8.36
CA GLY A 194 6.00 1.26 -7.58
C GLY A 194 5.93 0.22 -6.45
N ASP A 195 4.72 -0.10 -5.99
CA ASP A 195 4.42 -1.26 -5.13
C ASP A 195 3.15 -2.00 -5.62
N PHE A 196 3.12 -2.36 -6.89
CA PHE A 196 1.97 -2.99 -7.54
C PHE A 196 1.80 -4.44 -7.10
N CYS A 197 1.18 -4.63 -5.94
CA CYS A 197 1.01 -5.93 -5.29
C CYS A 197 -0.45 -6.15 -4.87
N PRO A 198 -0.94 -7.40 -4.76
CA PRO A 198 -2.34 -7.68 -4.43
C PRO A 198 -2.86 -7.04 -3.13
N TRP A 199 -1.99 -6.87 -2.12
CA TRP A 199 -2.37 -6.23 -0.85
C TRP A 199 -2.66 -4.73 -0.97
N ASN A 200 -2.27 -4.10 -2.09
CA ASN A 200 -2.58 -2.72 -2.46
C ASN A 200 -3.76 -2.63 -3.45
N MET A 201 -4.53 -3.72 -3.58
CA MET A 201 -5.66 -3.84 -4.50
C MET A 201 -6.96 -4.22 -3.79
N MET A 202 -8.08 -3.72 -4.32
CA MET A 202 -9.42 -4.20 -4.00
C MET A 202 -10.18 -4.54 -5.28
N GLU A 203 -11.11 -5.47 -5.21
CA GLU A 203 -12.09 -5.72 -6.26
C GLU A 203 -13.44 -5.13 -5.86
N GLN A 204 -14.07 -4.44 -6.80
CA GLN A 204 -15.42 -3.94 -6.68
C GLN A 204 -16.14 -4.06 -8.02
N LYS A 205 -17.16 -4.92 -8.10
CA LYS A 205 -18.04 -5.07 -9.27
C LYS A 205 -17.25 -5.37 -10.56
N GLY A 206 -16.27 -6.27 -10.48
CA GLY A 206 -15.40 -6.67 -11.57
C GLY A 206 -14.30 -5.67 -11.93
N GLN A 207 -14.13 -4.59 -11.14
CA GLN A 207 -13.06 -3.61 -11.33
C GLN A 207 -12.03 -3.72 -10.22
N VAL A 208 -10.75 -3.72 -10.59
CA VAL A 208 -9.63 -3.58 -9.65
C VAL A 208 -9.43 -2.11 -9.31
N LEU A 209 -9.42 -1.81 -8.01
CA LEU A 209 -9.11 -0.51 -7.41
C LEU A 209 -7.72 -0.56 -6.78
N LEU A 210 -6.94 0.51 -6.94
CA LEU A 210 -5.55 0.62 -6.46
C LEU A 210 -5.42 1.72 -5.42
N PHE A 211 -4.64 1.47 -4.38
CA PHE A 211 -4.32 2.44 -3.33
C PHE A 211 -2.87 2.29 -2.88
N ASP A 212 -2.39 3.23 -2.07
CA ASP A 212 -0.99 3.28 -1.61
C ASP A 212 0.00 3.71 -2.71
N TRP A 213 -0.26 4.88 -3.28
CA TRP A 213 0.53 5.46 -4.39
C TRP A 213 1.82 6.16 -3.93
N GLU A 214 2.28 5.91 -2.71
CA GLU A 214 3.43 6.61 -2.13
C GLU A 214 4.74 6.32 -2.88
N MET A 215 4.84 5.16 -3.52
CA MET A 215 5.96 4.75 -4.35
C MET A 215 5.76 5.09 -5.84
N GLY A 216 4.67 5.76 -6.21
CA GLY A 216 4.35 6.06 -7.61
C GLY A 216 5.43 6.91 -8.29
N GLY A 217 5.85 6.54 -9.50
CA GLY A 217 6.94 7.20 -10.19
C GLY A 217 7.26 6.60 -11.56
N TYR A 218 8.38 7.01 -12.14
CA TYR A 218 8.89 6.44 -13.38
C TYR A 218 9.90 5.35 -13.10
N TYR A 219 9.62 4.15 -13.60
CA TYR A 219 10.43 2.96 -13.44
C TYR A 219 10.64 2.28 -14.80
N PRO A 220 11.61 1.35 -14.92
CA PRO A 220 11.76 0.55 -16.13
C PRO A 220 10.43 -0.10 -16.55
N LEU A 221 10.17 -0.19 -17.85
CA LEU A 221 9.00 -0.88 -18.36
C LEU A 221 8.92 -2.31 -17.78
N GLY A 222 7.76 -2.69 -17.29
CA GLY A 222 7.54 -3.99 -16.64
C GLY A 222 7.89 -4.00 -15.15
N TYR A 223 8.27 -2.88 -14.55
CA TYR A 223 8.56 -2.81 -13.10
C TYR A 223 7.37 -3.27 -12.24
N ASP A 224 6.17 -2.77 -12.50
CA ASP A 224 4.96 -3.18 -11.76
C ASP A 224 4.58 -4.63 -12.07
N LEU A 225 4.74 -5.08 -13.33
CA LEU A 225 4.51 -6.47 -13.74
C LEU A 225 5.40 -7.42 -12.93
N PHE A 226 6.71 -7.19 -12.93
CA PHE A 226 7.66 -8.02 -12.21
C PHE A 226 7.54 -7.86 -10.69
N THR A 227 7.15 -6.68 -10.20
CA THR A 227 6.79 -6.49 -8.78
C THR A 227 5.64 -7.41 -8.39
N PHE A 228 4.56 -7.43 -9.17
CA PHE A 228 3.41 -8.29 -8.91
C PHE A 228 3.80 -9.77 -8.88
N LEU A 229 4.56 -10.22 -9.88
CA LEU A 229 4.98 -11.61 -10.02
C LEU A 229 5.95 -12.03 -8.90
N PHE A 230 7.06 -11.32 -8.73
CA PHE A 230 8.13 -11.77 -7.84
C PHE A 230 7.88 -11.42 -6.38
N GLN A 231 7.40 -10.22 -6.07
CA GLN A 231 7.22 -9.82 -4.67
C GLN A 231 6.15 -10.67 -3.99
N SER A 232 5.06 -10.99 -4.69
CA SER A 232 4.01 -11.89 -4.18
C SER A 232 4.53 -13.31 -3.99
N LYS A 233 5.28 -13.85 -4.96
CA LYS A 233 5.81 -15.22 -4.89
C LYS A 233 6.91 -15.37 -3.85
N PHE A 234 7.82 -14.41 -3.71
CA PHE A 234 8.86 -14.45 -2.69
C PHE A 234 8.32 -14.43 -1.26
N LEU A 235 7.15 -13.81 -1.04
CA LEU A 235 6.50 -13.78 0.27
C LEU A 235 5.66 -15.02 0.56
N LEU A 236 4.99 -15.59 -0.45
CA LEU A 236 4.01 -16.67 -0.27
C LEU A 236 4.54 -18.06 -0.61
N GLU A 237 5.50 -18.14 -1.53
CA GLU A 237 6.09 -19.37 -2.07
C GLU A 237 7.63 -19.19 -2.22
N PRO A 238 8.37 -18.91 -1.13
CA PRO A 238 9.79 -18.51 -1.19
C PRO A 238 10.72 -19.57 -1.80
N GLU A 239 10.30 -20.83 -1.83
CA GLU A 239 11.07 -21.95 -2.40
C GLU A 239 10.81 -22.13 -3.91
N LYS A 240 9.85 -21.40 -4.49
CA LYS A 240 9.49 -21.54 -5.90
C LYS A 240 10.63 -21.07 -6.80
N PRO A 241 11.11 -21.90 -7.75
CA PRO A 241 12.19 -21.49 -8.64
C PRO A 241 11.78 -20.33 -9.56
N ILE A 242 12.68 -19.37 -9.76
CA ILE A 242 12.48 -18.20 -10.65
C ILE A 242 12.05 -18.63 -12.05
N GLN A 243 12.71 -19.64 -12.62
CA GLN A 243 12.38 -20.14 -13.95
C GLN A 243 10.95 -20.67 -14.03
N SER A 244 10.43 -21.30 -12.97
CA SER A 244 9.04 -21.74 -12.93
C SER A 244 8.08 -20.55 -12.88
N ILE A 245 8.38 -19.51 -12.10
CA ILE A 245 7.59 -18.27 -12.07
C ILE A 245 7.52 -17.64 -13.47
N LEU A 246 8.65 -17.55 -14.18
CA LEU A 246 8.71 -16.98 -15.52
C LEU A 246 7.97 -17.83 -16.56
N LEU A 247 8.17 -19.16 -16.56
CA LEU A 247 7.52 -20.07 -17.49
C LEU A 247 5.99 -20.07 -17.34
N GLU A 248 5.49 -20.08 -16.10
CA GLU A 248 4.04 -20.03 -15.81
C GLU A 248 3.38 -18.73 -16.27
N ASN A 249 4.14 -17.64 -16.38
CA ASN A 249 3.62 -16.32 -16.71
C ASN A 249 4.11 -15.83 -18.08
N LYS A 250 4.76 -16.70 -18.87
CA LYS A 250 5.43 -16.32 -20.12
C LYS A 250 4.49 -15.61 -21.08
N ASP A 251 3.31 -16.16 -21.33
CA ASP A 251 2.36 -15.59 -22.28
C ASP A 251 1.92 -14.17 -21.89
N ILE A 252 1.70 -13.92 -20.59
CA ILE A 252 1.32 -12.59 -20.10
C ILE A 252 2.50 -11.62 -20.16
N ILE A 253 3.71 -12.07 -19.82
CA ILE A 253 4.92 -11.24 -19.91
C ILE A 253 5.16 -10.85 -21.37
N ASP A 254 5.12 -11.82 -22.29
CA ASP A 254 5.31 -11.60 -23.72
C ASP A 254 4.23 -10.66 -24.27
N ASN A 255 2.96 -10.87 -23.91
CA ASN A 255 1.86 -9.97 -24.27
C ASN A 255 2.12 -8.55 -23.75
N TYR A 256 2.54 -8.42 -22.49
CA TYR A 256 2.82 -7.11 -21.89
C TYR A 256 3.88 -6.33 -22.65
N PHE A 257 5.02 -6.96 -22.96
CA PHE A 257 6.12 -6.30 -23.65
C PHE A 257 5.84 -6.08 -25.14
N THR A 258 5.14 -7.00 -25.79
CA THR A 258 4.72 -6.88 -27.20
C THR A 258 3.79 -5.69 -27.39
N HIS A 259 2.88 -5.41 -26.45
CA HIS A 259 2.03 -4.20 -26.47
C HIS A 259 2.85 -2.91 -26.58
N PHE A 260 4.06 -2.89 -26.02
CA PHE A 260 4.98 -1.75 -26.08
C PHE A 260 6.05 -1.85 -27.18
N ASN A 261 5.88 -2.77 -28.14
CA ASN A 261 6.80 -3.06 -29.23
C ASN A 261 8.20 -3.50 -28.76
N ILE A 262 8.25 -4.28 -27.67
CA ILE A 262 9.49 -4.89 -27.16
C ILE A 262 9.38 -6.40 -27.32
N SER A 263 10.27 -6.99 -28.13
CA SER A 263 10.30 -8.44 -28.39
C SER A 263 11.06 -9.23 -27.32
N GLU A 264 12.06 -8.61 -26.68
CA GLU A 264 12.95 -9.26 -25.70
C GLU A 264 12.95 -8.50 -24.38
N TRP A 265 12.45 -9.13 -23.32
CA TRP A 265 12.26 -8.48 -22.01
C TRP A 265 13.35 -8.80 -20.98
N ASN A 266 14.32 -9.65 -21.29
CA ASN A 266 15.39 -10.07 -20.37
C ASN A 266 16.18 -8.87 -19.79
N SER A 267 16.49 -7.87 -20.63
CA SER A 267 17.15 -6.64 -20.18
C SER A 267 16.33 -5.83 -19.18
N TYR A 268 14.99 -5.83 -19.31
CA TYR A 268 14.09 -5.20 -18.36
C TYR A 268 14.01 -5.97 -17.05
N LEU A 269 14.03 -7.31 -17.09
CA LEU A 269 14.12 -8.13 -15.87
C LEU A 269 15.44 -7.88 -15.13
N PHE A 270 16.56 -7.78 -15.83
CA PHE A 270 17.85 -7.47 -15.24
C PHE A 270 17.84 -6.11 -14.53
N VAL A 271 17.40 -5.04 -15.22
CA VAL A 271 17.35 -3.70 -14.62
C VAL A 271 16.35 -3.64 -13.46
N PHE A 272 15.18 -4.29 -13.58
CA PHE A 272 14.23 -4.43 -12.47
C PHE A 272 14.88 -5.05 -11.23
N SER A 273 15.60 -6.16 -11.42
CA SER A 273 16.25 -6.90 -10.34
C SER A 273 17.30 -6.06 -9.64
N LYS A 274 18.11 -5.32 -10.42
CA LYS A 274 19.09 -4.37 -9.88
C LYS A 274 18.43 -3.29 -9.03
N VAL A 275 17.37 -2.66 -9.54
CA VAL A 275 16.61 -1.63 -8.80
C VAL A 275 16.05 -2.19 -7.49
N LYS A 276 15.45 -3.39 -7.48
CA LYS A 276 14.93 -4.01 -6.25
C LYS A 276 16.03 -4.36 -5.26
N VAL A 277 17.18 -4.87 -5.71
CA VAL A 277 18.33 -5.14 -4.84
C VAL A 277 18.80 -3.86 -4.14
N ASP A 278 18.92 -2.75 -4.87
CA ASP A 278 19.38 -1.49 -4.29
C ASP A 278 18.36 -0.90 -3.31
N LEU A 279 17.07 -0.93 -3.63
CA LEU A 279 16.00 -0.53 -2.71
C LEU A 279 15.98 -1.36 -1.41
N GLU A 280 16.15 -2.68 -1.48
CA GLU A 280 16.17 -3.54 -0.30
C GLU A 280 17.43 -3.35 0.56
N LYS A 281 18.57 -2.99 -0.04
CA LYS A 281 19.77 -2.59 0.73
C LYS A 281 19.53 -1.31 1.53
N GLU A 282 18.88 -0.31 0.91
CA GLU A 282 18.58 0.97 1.56
C GLU A 282 17.62 0.81 2.75
N LYS A 283 16.64 -0.09 2.66
CA LYS A 283 15.69 -0.37 3.74
C LYS A 283 16.33 -1.00 4.99
N GLY A 284 17.52 -1.58 4.87
CA GLY A 284 18.21 -2.28 5.97
C GLY A 284 17.50 -3.57 6.46
N ALA A 285 16.33 -3.89 5.93
CA ALA A 285 15.57 -5.09 6.24
C ALA A 285 15.98 -6.23 5.30
N LYS A 286 16.47 -7.34 5.86
CA LYS A 286 16.99 -8.49 5.08
C LYS A 286 15.91 -9.33 4.37
N SER A 287 14.63 -8.99 4.48
CA SER A 287 13.56 -9.98 4.30
C SER A 287 13.45 -10.57 2.88
N MET A 288 13.74 -9.79 1.83
CA MET A 288 13.69 -10.25 0.44
C MET A 288 14.99 -10.02 -0.35
N LEU A 289 16.02 -9.43 0.28
CA LEU A 289 17.28 -9.09 -0.40
C LEU A 289 17.96 -10.33 -1.00
N SER A 290 17.93 -11.48 -0.32
CA SER A 290 18.49 -12.72 -0.85
C SER A 290 17.79 -13.16 -2.15
N GLN A 291 16.46 -13.12 -2.17
CA GLN A 291 15.65 -13.56 -3.30
C GLN A 291 15.86 -12.64 -4.52
N TYR A 292 15.92 -11.32 -4.30
CA TYR A 292 16.22 -10.38 -5.39
C TYR A 292 17.67 -10.50 -5.91
N LYS A 293 18.64 -10.88 -5.06
CA LYS A 293 20.00 -11.19 -5.54
C LYS A 293 20.01 -12.44 -6.42
N ILE A 294 19.31 -13.49 -6.02
CA ILE A 294 19.18 -14.70 -6.85
C ILE A 294 18.49 -14.36 -8.18
N LEU A 295 17.47 -13.48 -8.16
CA LEU A 295 16.82 -13.00 -9.38
C LEU A 295 17.76 -12.20 -10.28
N LEU A 296 18.58 -11.33 -9.69
CA LEU A 296 19.60 -10.57 -10.43
C LEU A 296 20.62 -11.53 -11.09
N ASP A 297 21.15 -12.48 -10.33
CA ASP A 297 22.11 -13.48 -10.83
C ASP A 297 21.51 -14.36 -11.94
N TYR A 298 20.20 -14.63 -11.88
CA TYR A 298 19.47 -15.33 -12.93
C TYR A 298 19.34 -14.45 -14.18
N ALA A 299 18.90 -13.19 -14.01
CA ALA A 299 18.68 -12.26 -15.11
C ALA A 299 19.97 -11.84 -15.82
N GLU A 300 21.13 -11.90 -15.15
CA GLU A 300 22.45 -11.69 -15.79
C GLU A 300 22.85 -12.81 -16.75
N LYS A 301 22.28 -14.01 -16.59
CA LYS A 301 22.64 -15.21 -17.34
C LYS A 301 21.61 -15.60 -18.41
N ALA A 302 20.43 -14.99 -18.36
CA ALA A 302 19.31 -15.24 -19.27
C ALA A 302 19.45 -14.40 -20.55
#